data_AF-A0A368NCG3-F1
#
_entry.id   AF-A0A368NCG3-F1
#
_cell.length_a   1.000
_cell.length_b   1.000
_cell.length_c   1.000
_cell.angle_alpha   90.00
_cell.angle_beta   90.00
_cell.angle_gamma   90.00
#
_symmetry.space_group_name_H-M   'P 1'
#
loop_
_entity.id
_entity.type
_entity.pdbx_description
1 polymer ?
#
loop_
_entity_poly.entity_id
_entity_poly.type
_entity_poly.pdbx_seq_one_letter_code
_entity_poly.pdbx_strand_id
1 'polypeptide(L)'
;MDSQHTRRGALALGIGLAGALAGCLGASSGSSEPPGSSEPPGSSEPPESSASPTPSTTADDAAGPPAADRSPYMAYEASRLRDATVSGGVPKDGIPSIDEPSFLGTSAAALDDREIVFGVVRGDDVRAYPQRILVHHEIVNDRLDGVPVSVTYCPLTGTVLGFERGATTFGVSGTLVNSNLVMYDRATDSRWPQVLATAIEGSLEGRSLREFEVVWTTWGRWRRRHPDTEVLSEDTGYARNYGVDPYGSYTPTVRGYYDRESTMFDPLATDDRLGTKAVVVGARTAAGAAAVSMERLRARGVVDAGLGDDRIAFVHDAALDAGHAYRVPPGVTVESTTDAVRVDGERHAPDALPFERRHAVEAMWFAWAGFYPETTLDA
;
A
#
# COMPACT_ATOMS: atom_id res chain seq x y z
N MET A 1 -12.55 40.53 22.42
CA MET A 1 -13.69 39.60 22.23
C MET A 1 -13.61 39.12 20.80
N ASP A 2 -12.71 38.18 20.53
CA ASP A 2 -12.50 37.65 19.19
C ASP A 2 -13.36 36.40 18.99
N SER A 3 -14.20 36.42 17.96
CA SER A 3 -14.94 35.23 17.52
C SER A 3 -14.20 34.60 16.33
N GLN A 4 -13.47 33.52 16.60
CA GLN A 4 -12.90 32.69 15.54
C GLN A 4 -14.03 31.90 14.86
N HIS A 5 -14.33 32.24 13.60
CA HIS A 5 -15.24 31.44 12.77
C HIS A 5 -14.49 30.27 12.13
N THR A 6 -14.54 29.11 12.76
CA THR A 6 -14.13 27.84 12.15
C THR A 6 -15.11 27.43 11.05
N ARG A 7 -14.78 27.72 9.79
CA ARG A 7 -15.52 27.22 8.62
C ARG A 7 -15.17 25.75 8.36
N ARG A 8 -15.92 24.84 8.98
CA ARG A 8 -15.96 23.42 8.58
C ARG A 8 -16.61 23.30 7.19
N GLY A 9 -15.79 23.08 6.17
CA GLY A 9 -16.25 22.76 4.82
C GLY A 9 -16.43 21.26 4.64
N ALA A 10 -17.63 20.74 4.91
CA ALA A 10 -17.99 19.39 4.51
C ALA A 10 -18.38 19.38 3.02
N LEU A 11 -17.52 18.84 2.15
CA LEU A 11 -17.88 18.58 0.76
C LEU A 11 -18.41 17.13 0.67
N ALA A 12 -19.72 16.98 0.49
CA ALA A 12 -20.30 15.68 0.22
C ALA A 12 -20.00 15.28 -1.24
N LEU A 13 -19.24 14.20 -1.44
CA LEU A 13 -19.22 13.53 -2.74
C LEU A 13 -20.58 12.84 -2.94
N GLY A 14 -21.35 13.34 -3.92
CA GLY A 14 -22.66 12.81 -4.24
C GLY A 14 -22.59 11.47 -4.97
N ILE A 15 -22.55 10.37 -4.22
CA ILE A 15 -22.76 9.03 -4.77
C ILE A 15 -24.26 8.76 -4.87
N GLY A 16 -24.76 8.59 -6.10
CA GLY A 16 -26.16 8.27 -6.36
C GLY A 16 -26.52 6.84 -5.95
N LEU A 17 -27.20 6.68 -4.82
CA LEU A 17 -27.77 5.40 -4.39
C LEU A 17 -29.05 5.06 -5.18
N ALA A 18 -28.91 4.22 -6.20
CA ALA A 18 -30.03 3.53 -6.84
C ALA A 18 -30.33 2.24 -6.05
N GLY A 19 -31.33 2.28 -5.17
CA GLY A 19 -31.73 1.13 -4.37
C GLY A 19 -32.52 0.09 -5.18
N ALA A 20 -32.07 -1.16 -5.19
CA ALA A 20 -32.84 -2.30 -5.68
C ALA A 20 -33.47 -3.05 -4.49
N LEU A 21 -34.80 -3.16 -4.50
CA LEU A 21 -35.56 -3.95 -3.53
C LEU A 21 -35.57 -5.43 -3.95
N ALA A 22 -35.08 -6.31 -3.08
CA ALA A 22 -35.37 -7.74 -3.13
C ALA A 22 -35.62 -8.24 -1.71
N GLY A 23 -36.84 -8.70 -1.45
CA GLY A 23 -37.18 -9.37 -0.20
C GLY A 23 -37.77 -10.74 -0.49
N CYS A 24 -37.53 -11.69 0.40
CA CYS A 24 -38.48 -12.76 0.74
C CYS A 24 -38.15 -13.36 2.11
N LEU A 25 -39.17 -13.95 2.73
CA LEU A 25 -39.17 -14.43 4.11
C LEU A 25 -38.76 -15.91 4.22
N GLY A 26 -38.26 -16.31 5.38
CA GLY A 26 -38.14 -17.71 5.82
C GLY A 26 -37.94 -17.75 7.34
N ALA A 27 -38.74 -18.54 8.05
CA ALA A 27 -38.86 -18.42 9.51
C ALA A 27 -38.87 -19.76 10.27
N SER A 28 -38.61 -19.64 11.58
CA SER A 28 -39.12 -20.44 12.71
C SER A 28 -38.37 -21.70 13.21
N SER A 29 -38.10 -21.68 14.54
CA SER A 29 -38.13 -22.78 15.55
C SER A 29 -37.25 -24.04 15.37
N GLY A 30 -36.71 -24.66 16.44
CA GLY A 30 -36.69 -24.27 17.86
C GLY A 30 -36.21 -25.38 18.83
N SER A 31 -35.87 -24.95 20.05
CA SER A 31 -36.01 -25.64 21.37
C SER A 31 -35.16 -26.86 21.83
N SER A 32 -34.81 -26.77 23.13
CA SER A 32 -34.65 -27.82 24.17
C SER A 32 -33.39 -28.72 24.28
N GLU A 33 -32.58 -28.37 25.29
CA GLU A 33 -31.77 -29.20 26.22
C GLU A 33 -32.65 -29.95 27.26
N PRO A 34 -32.12 -30.69 28.29
CA PRO A 34 -30.79 -31.33 28.52
C PRO A 34 -31.03 -32.85 28.88
N PRO A 35 -30.55 -33.52 29.97
CA PRO A 35 -29.32 -33.47 30.80
C PRO A 35 -28.65 -34.85 31.12
N GLY A 36 -27.48 -34.84 31.80
CA GLY A 36 -27.26 -35.74 32.96
C GLY A 36 -25.92 -36.48 33.15
N SER A 37 -25.21 -36.19 34.27
CA SER A 37 -24.25 -37.04 35.05
C SER A 37 -22.95 -37.56 34.37
N SER A 38 -21.81 -37.82 35.06
CA SER A 38 -21.35 -37.69 36.46
C SER A 38 -19.81 -37.86 36.57
N GLU A 39 -19.16 -37.31 37.62
CA GLU A 39 -17.79 -37.65 38.09
C GLU A 39 -17.78 -38.95 38.95
N PRO A 40 -16.70 -39.42 39.66
CA PRO A 40 -15.28 -38.98 39.80
C PRO A 40 -14.28 -40.21 39.77
N PRO A 41 -13.16 -40.30 40.53
CA PRO A 41 -12.02 -39.40 40.79
C PRO A 41 -10.66 -40.03 40.33
N GLY A 42 -9.53 -39.30 40.45
CA GLY A 42 -8.19 -39.94 40.45
C GLY A 42 -6.99 -39.00 40.24
N SER A 43 -6.21 -38.76 41.29
CA SER A 43 -5.04 -37.86 41.29
C SER A 43 -3.70 -38.60 41.13
N SER A 44 -2.85 -38.19 40.19
CA SER A 44 -1.40 -38.46 40.20
C SER A 44 -0.64 -37.63 39.13
N GLU A 45 0.21 -36.69 39.56
CA GLU A 45 1.29 -36.11 38.75
C GLU A 45 2.45 -37.11 38.66
N PRO A 46 3.22 -37.16 37.54
CA PRO A 46 4.47 -36.37 37.43
C PRO A 46 4.90 -36.06 35.97
N PRO A 47 6.13 -35.58 35.71
CA PRO A 47 6.86 -34.46 36.30
C PRO A 47 7.09 -33.32 35.27
N GLU A 48 7.63 -32.19 35.72
CA GLU A 48 7.98 -31.06 34.86
C GLU A 48 8.99 -31.44 33.76
N SER A 49 8.60 -31.28 32.49
CA SER A 49 9.50 -31.35 31.34
C SER A 49 9.69 -29.94 30.77
N SER A 50 10.94 -29.46 30.81
CA SER A 50 11.29 -28.14 30.30
C SER A 50 11.18 -28.10 28.78
N ALA A 51 10.07 -27.55 28.28
CA ALA A 51 9.88 -27.21 26.88
C ALA A 51 9.96 -25.69 26.73
N SER A 52 10.94 -25.20 25.97
CA SER A 52 11.03 -23.80 25.58
C SER A 52 9.73 -23.37 24.88
N PRO A 53 9.20 -22.17 25.15
CA PRO A 53 7.97 -21.71 24.53
C PRO A 53 8.19 -21.53 23.02
N THR A 54 7.63 -22.44 22.24
CA THR A 54 7.32 -22.16 20.83
C THR A 54 6.12 -21.21 20.85
N PRO A 55 6.15 -20.05 20.16
CA PRO A 55 5.03 -19.12 20.19
C PRO A 55 3.79 -19.81 19.65
N SER A 56 2.76 -19.90 20.47
CA SER A 56 1.48 -20.50 20.09
C SER A 56 0.75 -19.54 19.17
N THR A 57 0.86 -19.75 17.86
CA THR A 57 0.06 -19.06 16.84
C THR A 57 -1.41 -19.21 17.18
N THR A 58 -2.12 -18.10 17.39
CA THR A 58 -3.56 -18.15 17.65
C THR A 58 -4.33 -18.51 16.37
N ALA A 59 -5.60 -18.91 16.48
CA ALA A 59 -6.41 -19.20 15.29
C ALA A 59 -6.56 -17.97 14.38
N ASP A 60 -6.65 -16.77 14.97
CA ASP A 60 -6.73 -15.50 14.25
C ASP A 60 -5.42 -15.18 13.52
N ASP A 61 -4.26 -15.46 14.15
CA ASP A 61 -2.95 -15.29 13.51
C ASP A 61 -2.77 -16.16 12.25
N ALA A 62 -3.43 -17.31 12.20
CA ALA A 62 -3.43 -18.25 11.07
C ALA A 62 -4.46 -17.93 9.98
N ALA A 63 -5.50 -17.17 10.30
CA ALA A 63 -6.54 -16.72 9.36
C ALA A 63 -6.24 -15.34 8.74
N GLY A 64 -5.52 -14.49 9.47
CA GLY A 64 -5.09 -13.16 9.01
C GLY A 64 -3.98 -13.18 7.94
N PRO A 65 -3.53 -11.99 7.50
CA PRO A 65 -2.45 -11.88 6.52
C PRO A 65 -1.10 -12.39 7.07
N PRO A 66 -0.22 -12.93 6.21
CA PRO A 66 1.11 -13.40 6.63
C PRO A 66 1.97 -12.23 7.15
N ALA A 67 2.58 -12.41 8.32
CA ALA A 67 3.49 -11.41 8.87
C ALA A 67 4.82 -11.37 8.11
N ALA A 68 5.36 -10.16 7.93
CA ALA A 68 6.77 -9.97 7.60
C ALA A 68 7.66 -10.37 8.78
N ASP A 69 8.86 -10.87 8.48
CA ASP A 69 9.84 -11.29 9.50
C ASP A 69 10.43 -10.10 10.28
N ARG A 70 10.21 -8.87 9.79
CA ARG A 70 10.64 -7.60 10.40
C ARG A 70 9.58 -6.54 10.16
N SER A 71 9.27 -5.77 11.19
CA SER A 71 8.46 -4.57 11.04
C SER A 71 9.27 -3.42 10.43
N PRO A 72 8.68 -2.59 9.54
CA PRO A 72 9.27 -1.32 9.17
C PRO A 72 9.27 -0.36 10.38
N TYR A 73 10.15 0.64 10.33
CA TYR A 73 10.16 1.73 11.31
C TYR A 73 8.80 2.43 11.38
N MET A 74 8.35 2.71 12.59
CA MET A 74 7.22 3.61 12.87
C MET A 74 7.73 4.76 13.73
N ALA A 75 7.54 6.01 13.27
CA ALA A 75 7.92 7.20 14.04
C ALA A 75 6.94 7.50 15.20
N TYR A 76 5.80 6.82 15.25
CA TYR A 76 4.72 7.05 16.21
C TYR A 76 4.17 5.72 16.73
N GLU A 77 3.82 5.71 18.01
CA GLU A 77 3.07 4.62 18.65
C GLU A 77 1.69 4.41 17.99
N ALA A 78 1.22 3.17 17.97
CA ALA A 78 -0.08 2.80 17.39
C ALA A 78 -1.25 3.60 18.00
N SER A 79 -1.20 3.90 19.30
CA SER A 79 -2.18 4.76 19.98
C SER A 79 -2.27 6.16 19.38
N ARG A 80 -1.14 6.83 19.12
CA ARG A 80 -1.11 8.16 18.47
C ARG A 80 -1.67 8.09 17.04
N LEU A 81 -1.43 7.00 16.32
CA LEU A 81 -1.95 6.79 14.97
C LEU A 81 -3.48 6.57 14.99
N ARG A 82 -4.02 5.82 15.96
CA ARG A 82 -5.46 5.69 16.20
C ARG A 82 -6.11 7.03 16.55
N ASP A 83 -5.53 7.79 17.48
CA ASP A 83 -6.04 9.09 17.92
C ASP A 83 -6.06 10.13 16.77
N ALA A 84 -5.13 10.00 15.81
CA ALA A 84 -5.06 10.83 14.61
C ALA A 84 -5.84 10.27 13.40
N THR A 85 -6.52 9.13 13.55
CA THR A 85 -7.34 8.54 12.48
C THR A 85 -8.67 9.27 12.35
N VAL A 86 -9.03 9.67 11.13
CA VAL A 86 -10.24 10.44 10.80
C VAL A 86 -11.09 9.71 9.77
N SER A 87 -12.38 10.05 9.68
CA SER A 87 -13.22 9.54 8.58
C SER A 87 -12.86 10.20 7.25
N GLY A 88 -12.73 9.41 6.19
CA GLY A 88 -12.59 9.88 4.81
C GLY A 88 -13.90 10.37 4.17
N GLY A 89 -15.02 10.39 4.92
CA GLY A 89 -16.33 10.82 4.43
C GLY A 89 -17.19 9.70 3.82
N VAL A 90 -16.70 8.46 3.80
CA VAL A 90 -17.43 7.25 3.40
C VAL A 90 -17.46 6.24 4.56
N PRO A 91 -18.47 5.35 4.63
CA PRO A 91 -18.45 4.23 5.58
C PRO A 91 -17.41 3.17 5.16
N LYS A 92 -17.19 2.19 6.03
CA LYS A 92 -16.48 0.93 5.72
C LYS A 92 -17.08 0.27 4.46
N ASP A 93 -16.22 -0.16 3.55
CA ASP A 93 -16.54 -0.64 2.19
C ASP A 93 -17.37 0.35 1.32
N GLY A 94 -17.47 1.62 1.70
CA GLY A 94 -18.11 2.67 0.89
C GLY A 94 -17.36 2.98 -0.42
N ILE A 95 -16.07 2.65 -0.45
CA ILE A 95 -15.28 2.44 -1.66
C ILE A 95 -15.08 0.91 -1.74
N PRO A 96 -15.69 0.22 -2.72
CA PRO A 96 -15.63 -1.24 -2.77
C PRO A 96 -14.32 -1.72 -3.38
N SER A 97 -13.65 -2.68 -2.74
CA SER A 97 -12.51 -3.40 -3.32
C SER A 97 -12.95 -4.28 -4.50
N ILE A 98 -12.01 -4.58 -5.40
CA ILE A 98 -12.22 -5.59 -6.45
C ILE A 98 -11.70 -6.92 -5.91
N ASP A 99 -12.60 -7.85 -5.60
CA ASP A 99 -12.26 -9.13 -4.95
C ASP A 99 -12.18 -10.32 -5.93
N GLU A 100 -12.73 -10.18 -7.12
CA GLU A 100 -12.67 -11.16 -8.22
C GLU A 100 -12.25 -10.43 -9.51
N PRO A 101 -10.97 -10.01 -9.63
CA PRO A 101 -10.50 -9.26 -10.80
C PRO A 101 -10.52 -10.11 -12.08
N SER A 102 -10.93 -9.49 -13.19
CA SER A 102 -10.81 -10.04 -14.54
C SER A 102 -9.77 -9.26 -15.34
N PHE A 103 -9.09 -9.94 -16.28
CA PHE A 103 -7.96 -9.37 -17.02
C PHE A 103 -8.12 -9.52 -18.54
N LEU A 104 -7.52 -8.57 -19.26
CA LEU A 104 -7.48 -8.47 -20.71
C LEU A 104 -6.02 -8.54 -21.19
N GLY A 105 -5.74 -9.24 -22.29
CA GLY A 105 -4.42 -9.15 -22.92
C GLY A 105 -4.15 -7.75 -23.50
N THR A 106 -2.87 -7.35 -23.60
CA THR A 106 -2.38 -6.04 -24.11
C THR A 106 -3.17 -5.46 -25.29
N SER A 107 -3.52 -6.27 -26.29
CA SER A 107 -4.21 -5.80 -27.51
C SER A 107 -5.70 -5.46 -27.32
N ALA A 108 -6.33 -5.94 -26.25
CA ALA A 108 -7.72 -5.63 -25.90
C ALA A 108 -7.83 -4.44 -24.92
N ALA A 109 -6.73 -4.08 -24.27
CA ALA A 109 -6.68 -2.95 -23.33
C ALA A 109 -6.69 -1.60 -24.07
N ALA A 110 -7.83 -0.90 -24.01
CA ALA A 110 -7.99 0.45 -24.55
C ALA A 110 -7.41 1.51 -23.59
N LEU A 111 -6.09 1.66 -23.62
CA LEU A 111 -5.30 2.61 -22.82
C LEU A 111 -4.41 3.49 -23.73
N ASP A 112 -4.40 4.81 -23.51
CA ASP A 112 -3.44 5.75 -24.10
C ASP A 112 -2.04 5.57 -23.49
N ASP A 113 -0.98 5.80 -24.27
CA ASP A 113 0.43 5.60 -23.85
C ASP A 113 0.83 6.37 -22.58
N ARG A 114 0.10 7.43 -22.26
CA ARG A 114 0.36 8.33 -21.14
C ARG A 114 -0.53 8.06 -19.93
N GLU A 115 -1.51 7.16 -20.02
CA GLU A 115 -2.30 6.76 -18.84
C GLU A 115 -1.42 6.09 -17.79
N ILE A 116 -1.69 6.36 -16.52
CA ILE A 116 -0.95 5.77 -15.41
C ILE A 116 -1.43 4.34 -15.18
N VAL A 117 -0.47 3.42 -15.07
CA VAL A 117 -0.69 2.03 -14.66
C VAL A 117 0.24 1.68 -13.51
N PHE A 118 -0.24 0.81 -12.66
CA PHE A 118 0.55 0.17 -11.62
C PHE A 118 0.96 -1.21 -12.13
N GLY A 119 2.26 -1.44 -12.29
CA GLY A 119 2.81 -2.66 -12.87
C GLY A 119 3.32 -3.62 -11.80
N VAL A 120 3.06 -4.92 -11.96
CA VAL A 120 3.60 -5.99 -11.10
C VAL A 120 4.16 -7.10 -11.97
N VAL A 121 5.35 -7.58 -11.61
CA VAL A 121 5.94 -8.83 -12.12
C VAL A 121 6.12 -9.76 -10.92
N ARG A 122 5.55 -10.97 -10.98
CA ARG A 122 5.76 -12.02 -9.96
C ARG A 122 5.68 -13.38 -10.62
N GLY A 123 6.79 -14.13 -10.60
CA GLY A 123 6.88 -15.40 -11.34
C GLY A 123 6.63 -15.16 -12.84
N ASP A 124 5.75 -15.96 -13.42
CA ASP A 124 5.29 -15.78 -14.82
C ASP A 124 4.14 -14.75 -14.96
N ASP A 125 3.55 -14.28 -13.85
CA ASP A 125 2.46 -13.30 -13.87
C ASP A 125 2.98 -11.86 -14.04
N VAL A 126 2.52 -11.19 -15.10
CA VAL A 126 2.82 -9.78 -15.38
C VAL A 126 1.52 -9.00 -15.55
N ARG A 127 1.17 -8.18 -14.56
CA ARG A 127 -0.10 -7.44 -14.49
C ARG A 127 0.11 -5.93 -14.56
N ALA A 128 -0.80 -5.25 -15.25
CA ALA A 128 -1.00 -3.81 -15.21
C ALA A 128 -2.37 -3.49 -14.62
N TYR A 129 -2.41 -2.66 -13.59
CA TYR A 129 -3.63 -2.19 -12.95
C TYR A 129 -3.81 -0.70 -13.28
N PRO A 130 -4.76 -0.31 -14.15
CA PRO A 130 -4.95 1.08 -14.53
C PRO A 130 -5.33 1.96 -13.33
N GLN A 131 -4.64 3.09 -13.16
CA GLN A 131 -4.96 4.06 -12.09
C GLN A 131 -6.40 4.56 -12.20
N ARG A 132 -6.92 4.68 -13.44
CA ARG A 132 -8.32 5.08 -13.71
C ARG A 132 -9.37 4.13 -13.12
N ILE A 133 -9.00 2.87 -12.85
CA ILE A 133 -9.85 1.91 -12.12
C ILE A 133 -9.56 2.01 -10.63
N LEU A 134 -8.29 1.94 -10.21
CA LEU A 134 -7.94 1.93 -8.79
C LEU A 134 -8.31 3.22 -8.04
N VAL A 135 -8.43 4.36 -8.69
CA VAL A 135 -8.93 5.59 -8.05
C VAL A 135 -10.40 5.50 -7.58
N HIS A 136 -11.16 4.50 -8.06
CA HIS A 136 -12.56 4.24 -7.65
C HIS A 136 -12.73 3.04 -6.71
N HIS A 137 -11.67 2.25 -6.49
CA HIS A 137 -11.71 0.96 -5.79
C HIS A 137 -10.65 0.82 -4.68
N GLU A 138 -9.54 1.54 -4.79
CA GLU A 138 -8.36 1.61 -3.92
C GLU A 138 -7.62 0.29 -3.66
N ILE A 139 -8.28 -0.87 -3.76
CA ILE A 139 -7.74 -2.21 -3.46
C ILE A 139 -8.24 -3.22 -4.51
N VAL A 140 -7.33 -4.02 -5.04
CA VAL A 140 -7.61 -5.21 -5.86
C VAL A 140 -7.03 -6.43 -5.16
N ASN A 141 -7.88 -7.38 -4.75
CA ASN A 141 -7.47 -8.64 -4.13
C ASN A 141 -7.28 -9.72 -5.20
N ASP A 142 -6.05 -9.84 -5.68
CA ASP A 142 -5.67 -10.68 -6.81
C ASP A 142 -4.94 -11.97 -6.35
N ARG A 143 -4.42 -12.74 -7.31
CA ARG A 143 -3.57 -13.92 -7.12
C ARG A 143 -2.49 -13.98 -8.21
N LEU A 144 -1.23 -13.80 -7.82
CA LEU A 144 -0.07 -13.75 -8.73
C LEU A 144 0.89 -14.89 -8.42
N ASP A 145 1.26 -15.68 -9.42
CA ASP A 145 2.10 -16.89 -9.29
C ASP A 145 1.57 -17.83 -8.19
N GLY A 146 0.25 -17.99 -8.15
CA GLY A 146 -0.44 -18.76 -7.11
C GLY A 146 -0.43 -18.15 -5.71
N VAL A 147 0.15 -16.97 -5.49
CA VAL A 147 0.17 -16.27 -4.20
C VAL A 147 -0.99 -15.26 -4.13
N PRO A 148 -1.90 -15.36 -3.14
CA PRO A 148 -2.91 -14.34 -2.91
C PRO A 148 -2.28 -13.01 -2.50
N VAL A 149 -2.64 -11.94 -3.20
CA VAL A 149 -2.10 -10.59 -2.99
C VAL A 149 -3.19 -9.53 -2.95
N SER A 150 -2.88 -8.35 -2.42
CA SER A 150 -3.65 -7.13 -2.59
C SER A 150 -2.76 -6.05 -3.21
N VAL A 151 -3.18 -5.49 -4.34
CA VAL A 151 -2.56 -4.30 -4.94
C VAL A 151 -3.40 -3.09 -4.55
N THR A 152 -2.76 -2.06 -4.01
CA THR A 152 -3.44 -0.98 -3.29
C THR A 152 -2.95 0.39 -3.75
N TYR A 153 -3.84 1.36 -3.85
CA TYR A 153 -3.55 2.73 -4.29
C TYR A 153 -4.33 3.74 -3.43
N CYS A 154 -3.63 4.74 -2.89
CA CYS A 154 -4.24 5.86 -2.20
C CYS A 154 -4.05 7.15 -3.01
N PRO A 155 -5.10 7.68 -3.68
CA PRO A 155 -4.98 8.86 -4.53
C PRO A 155 -4.65 10.13 -3.74
N LEU A 156 -5.07 10.22 -2.47
CA LEU A 156 -4.77 11.36 -1.62
C LEU A 156 -3.28 11.52 -1.31
N THR A 157 -2.50 10.42 -1.33
CA THR A 157 -1.07 10.45 -0.98
C THR A 157 -0.16 10.11 -2.15
N GLY A 158 -0.72 9.71 -3.30
CA GLY A 158 0.05 9.28 -4.46
C GLY A 158 0.88 8.03 -4.18
N THR A 159 0.37 7.10 -3.37
CA THR A 159 1.09 5.90 -2.93
C THR A 159 0.46 4.64 -3.50
N VAL A 160 1.30 3.71 -3.98
CA VAL A 160 0.91 2.39 -4.47
C VAL A 160 1.76 1.33 -3.76
N LEU A 161 1.13 0.32 -3.17
CA LEU A 161 1.80 -0.74 -2.42
C LEU A 161 1.12 -2.10 -2.67
N GLY A 162 1.91 -3.17 -2.66
CA GLY A 162 1.45 -4.55 -2.82
C GLY A 162 1.69 -5.37 -1.56
N PHE A 163 0.71 -6.15 -1.12
CA PHE A 163 0.80 -6.99 0.09
C PHE A 163 0.43 -8.44 -0.18
N GLU A 164 1.14 -9.40 0.42
CA GLU A 164 0.62 -10.77 0.53
C GLU A 164 -0.53 -10.81 1.54
N ARG A 165 -1.67 -11.38 1.14
CA ARG A 165 -2.89 -11.41 1.98
C ARG A 165 -3.20 -12.77 2.60
N GLY A 166 -2.57 -13.84 2.13
CA GLY A 166 -2.94 -15.19 2.57
C GLY A 166 -4.39 -15.53 2.20
N ALA A 167 -5.17 -16.07 3.13
CA ALA A 167 -6.56 -16.44 2.85
C ALA A 167 -7.55 -15.25 2.88
N THR A 168 -7.20 -14.15 3.57
CA THR A 168 -8.08 -12.99 3.74
C THR A 168 -8.22 -12.17 2.45
N THR A 169 -9.19 -11.26 2.41
CA THR A 169 -9.23 -10.13 1.47
C THR A 169 -9.15 -8.83 2.25
N PHE A 170 -8.54 -7.80 1.65
CA PHE A 170 -8.50 -6.45 2.21
C PHE A 170 -9.64 -5.59 1.66
N GLY A 171 -10.26 -4.79 2.52
CA GLY A 171 -11.25 -3.79 2.14
C GLY A 171 -10.86 -2.38 2.62
N VAL A 172 -11.59 -1.37 2.15
CA VAL A 172 -11.41 0.03 2.55
C VAL A 172 -12.18 0.29 3.85
N SER A 173 -11.50 0.78 4.90
CA SER A 173 -12.15 1.01 6.20
C SER A 173 -13.09 2.24 6.24
N GLY A 174 -12.96 3.16 5.27
CA GLY A 174 -13.58 4.47 5.30
C GLY A 174 -12.90 5.48 6.23
N THR A 175 -11.76 5.12 6.83
CA THR A 175 -10.91 6.00 7.63
C THR A 175 -9.54 6.23 6.99
N LEU A 176 -8.89 7.31 7.42
CA LEU A 176 -7.61 7.79 6.94
C LEU A 176 -6.75 8.20 8.12
N VAL A 177 -5.43 8.00 8.02
CA VAL A 177 -4.44 8.61 8.91
C VAL A 177 -3.36 9.25 8.04
N ASN A 178 -2.96 10.49 8.34
CA ASN A 178 -2.05 11.27 7.49
C ASN A 178 -2.53 11.43 6.02
N SER A 179 -3.85 11.55 5.80
CA SER A 179 -4.53 11.42 4.48
C SER A 179 -4.35 10.07 3.76
N ASN A 180 -3.62 9.10 4.31
CA ASN A 180 -3.38 7.81 3.69
C ASN A 180 -4.49 6.80 4.04
N LEU A 181 -4.76 5.89 3.10
CA LEU A 181 -5.74 4.81 3.22
C LEU A 181 -5.46 3.95 4.45
N VAL A 182 -6.47 3.78 5.31
CA VAL A 182 -6.51 2.70 6.29
C VAL A 182 -7.29 1.54 5.68
N MET A 183 -6.60 0.44 5.42
CA MET A 183 -7.20 -0.82 4.96
C MET A 183 -7.69 -1.62 6.17
N TYR A 184 -8.52 -2.63 5.92
CA TYR A 184 -8.80 -3.67 6.91
C TYR A 184 -8.79 -5.05 6.28
N ASP A 185 -8.39 -6.09 7.02
CA ASP A 185 -8.52 -7.48 6.58
C ASP A 185 -9.85 -8.08 7.06
N ARG A 186 -10.53 -8.85 6.20
CA ARG A 186 -11.86 -9.40 6.49
C ARG A 186 -11.87 -10.56 7.49
N ALA A 187 -10.70 -11.16 7.75
CA ALA A 187 -10.55 -12.29 8.68
C ALA A 187 -10.51 -11.85 10.16
N THR A 188 -9.77 -10.79 10.50
CA THR A 188 -9.55 -10.34 11.89
C THR A 188 -10.12 -8.95 12.20
N ASP A 189 -10.56 -8.21 11.16
CA ASP A 189 -10.97 -6.82 11.24
C ASP A 189 -9.89 -5.84 11.76
N SER A 190 -8.60 -6.21 11.67
CA SER A 190 -7.49 -5.33 12.05
C SER A 190 -7.33 -4.16 11.06
N ARG A 191 -6.76 -3.04 11.51
CA ARG A 191 -6.63 -1.79 10.73
C ARG A 191 -5.18 -1.52 10.33
N TRP A 192 -4.96 -1.31 9.04
CA TRP A 192 -3.64 -1.26 8.42
C TRP A 192 -3.48 0.03 7.60
N PRO A 193 -2.79 1.08 8.11
CA PRO A 193 -2.39 2.23 7.32
C PRO A 193 -1.44 1.78 6.20
N GLN A 194 -1.83 2.01 4.95
CA GLN A 194 -1.20 1.44 3.77
C GLN A 194 0.31 1.70 3.72
N VAL A 195 0.77 2.95 3.94
CA VAL A 195 2.20 3.28 3.91
C VAL A 195 2.98 2.68 5.09
N LEU A 196 2.37 2.46 6.25
CA LEU A 196 3.06 1.88 7.41
C LEU A 196 3.13 0.35 7.36
N ALA A 197 2.28 -0.29 6.55
CA ALA A 197 2.15 -1.73 6.40
C ALA A 197 2.02 -2.50 7.74
N THR A 198 1.59 -1.84 8.82
CA THR A 198 1.62 -2.35 10.19
C THR A 198 0.28 -2.08 10.86
N ALA A 199 -0.29 -3.08 11.53
CA ALA A 199 -1.60 -2.94 12.14
C ALA A 199 -1.54 -1.97 13.33
N ILE A 200 -2.45 -0.99 13.34
CA ILE A 200 -2.57 0.00 14.42
C ILE A 200 -3.78 -0.26 15.31
N GLU A 201 -4.64 -1.22 15.00
CA GLU A 201 -5.84 -1.58 15.77
C GLU A 201 -6.26 -3.01 15.39
N GLY A 202 -6.88 -3.74 16.32
CA GLY A 202 -7.36 -5.12 16.12
C GLY A 202 -6.47 -6.17 16.78
N SER A 203 -6.81 -7.45 16.60
CA SER A 203 -6.07 -8.55 17.24
C SER A 203 -4.64 -8.71 16.72
N LEU A 204 -4.33 -8.15 15.55
CA LEU A 204 -3.01 -8.21 14.93
C LEU A 204 -2.16 -6.93 15.16
N GLU A 205 -2.56 -6.02 16.06
CA GLU A 205 -1.84 -4.77 16.35
C GLU A 205 -0.32 -4.97 16.56
N GLY A 206 0.49 -4.15 15.88
CA GLY A 206 1.95 -4.24 15.88
C GLY A 206 2.55 -5.27 14.91
N ARG A 207 1.77 -6.19 14.34
CA ARG A 207 2.24 -7.05 13.23
C ARG A 207 2.33 -6.24 11.94
N SER A 208 3.25 -6.62 11.05
CA SER A 208 3.48 -5.97 9.76
C SER A 208 3.25 -6.93 8.58
N LEU A 209 2.74 -6.41 7.47
CA LEU A 209 2.43 -7.13 6.24
C LEU A 209 3.69 -7.43 5.43
N ARG A 210 3.67 -8.53 4.67
CA ARG A 210 4.69 -8.81 3.64
C ARG A 210 4.42 -7.97 2.42
N GLU A 211 5.34 -7.05 2.13
CA GLU A 211 5.25 -6.11 1.01
C GLU A 211 5.94 -6.66 -0.25
N PHE A 212 5.45 -6.29 -1.43
CA PHE A 212 6.13 -6.51 -2.71
C PHE A 212 6.07 -5.25 -3.58
N GLU A 213 7.00 -5.12 -4.53
CA GLU A 213 7.09 -3.94 -5.39
C GLU A 213 5.90 -3.83 -6.35
N VAL A 214 5.33 -2.62 -6.44
CA VAL A 214 4.38 -2.23 -7.46
C VAL A 214 4.93 -0.98 -8.15
N VAL A 215 5.15 -1.05 -9.46
CA VAL A 215 5.79 0.01 -10.24
C VAL A 215 4.75 1.05 -10.65
N TRP A 216 4.91 2.30 -10.22
CA TRP A 216 4.18 3.43 -10.79
C TRP A 216 4.78 3.82 -12.14
N THR A 217 4.01 3.76 -13.24
CA THR A 217 4.52 4.17 -14.56
C THR A 217 3.40 4.57 -15.53
N THR A 218 3.73 4.90 -16.77
CA THR A 218 2.75 5.07 -17.85
C THR A 218 2.57 3.77 -18.65
N TRP A 219 1.37 3.55 -19.19
CA TRP A 219 1.04 2.37 -19.99
C TRP A 219 2.04 2.14 -21.15
N GLY A 220 2.40 3.21 -21.87
CA GLY A 220 3.35 3.14 -22.97
C GLY A 220 4.74 2.70 -22.53
N ARG A 221 5.20 3.08 -21.32
CA ARG A 221 6.45 2.61 -20.73
C ARG A 221 6.35 1.14 -20.33
N TRP A 222 5.31 0.79 -19.55
CA TRP A 222 5.06 -0.56 -19.08
C TRP A 222 5.01 -1.58 -20.23
N ARG A 223 4.13 -1.39 -21.22
CA ARG A 223 3.93 -2.34 -22.32
C ARG A 223 5.15 -2.48 -23.25
N ARG A 224 6.09 -1.52 -23.25
CA ARG A 224 7.36 -1.65 -23.98
C ARG A 224 8.35 -2.56 -23.27
N ARG A 225 8.33 -2.59 -21.93
CA ARG A 225 9.12 -3.52 -21.10
C ARG A 225 8.45 -4.88 -21.00
N HIS A 226 7.11 -4.89 -20.97
CA HIS A 226 6.26 -6.06 -20.72
C HIS A 226 5.15 -6.16 -21.80
N PRO A 227 5.48 -6.59 -23.03
CA PRO A 227 4.52 -6.63 -24.15
C PRO A 227 3.39 -7.65 -23.93
N ASP A 228 3.67 -8.73 -23.19
CA ASP A 228 2.74 -9.82 -22.89
C ASP A 228 1.95 -9.61 -21.58
N THR A 229 2.00 -8.38 -21.02
CA THR A 229 1.27 -8.04 -19.79
C THR A 229 -0.24 -8.22 -19.94
N GLU A 230 -0.88 -8.70 -18.89
CA GLU A 230 -2.33 -8.66 -18.76
C GLU A 230 -2.76 -7.40 -18.01
N VAL A 231 -3.93 -6.84 -18.34
CA VAL A 231 -4.42 -5.54 -17.87
C VAL A 231 -5.75 -5.73 -17.16
N LEU A 232 -5.91 -5.16 -15.96
CA LEU A 232 -7.18 -5.22 -15.22
C LEU A 232 -8.33 -4.65 -16.07
N SER A 233 -9.40 -5.43 -16.20
CA SER A 233 -10.60 -5.07 -16.95
C SER A 233 -11.46 -4.03 -16.22
N GLU A 234 -12.24 -3.27 -16.98
CA GLU A 234 -13.33 -2.44 -16.44
C GLU A 234 -14.57 -3.26 -16.07
N ASP A 235 -14.61 -4.55 -16.42
CA ASP A 235 -15.61 -5.50 -15.93
C ASP A 235 -15.29 -5.93 -14.49
N THR A 236 -15.61 -5.04 -13.56
CA THR A 236 -15.34 -5.12 -12.12
C THR A 236 -16.57 -5.56 -11.31
N GLY A 237 -17.72 -5.74 -11.98
CA GLY A 237 -19.03 -5.87 -11.35
C GLY A 237 -19.68 -4.56 -10.89
N TYR A 238 -19.03 -3.40 -11.03
CA TYR A 238 -19.55 -2.11 -10.56
C TYR A 238 -19.88 -1.13 -11.69
N ALA A 239 -21.07 -0.52 -11.62
CA ALA A 239 -21.42 0.61 -12.49
C ALA A 239 -20.63 1.86 -12.08
N ARG A 240 -19.53 2.13 -12.80
CA ARG A 240 -18.63 3.28 -12.63
C ARG A 240 -18.29 3.90 -13.98
N ASN A 241 -17.90 5.16 -13.99
CA ASN A 241 -17.29 5.81 -15.15
C ASN A 241 -15.80 6.00 -14.86
N TYR A 242 -14.98 5.00 -15.25
CA TYR A 242 -13.53 5.04 -15.06
C TYR A 242 -12.82 6.10 -15.93
N GLY A 243 -13.51 6.72 -16.90
CA GLY A 243 -12.98 7.86 -17.66
C GLY A 243 -12.90 9.18 -16.87
N VAL A 244 -13.30 9.20 -15.60
CA VAL A 244 -13.25 10.39 -14.72
C VAL A 244 -12.55 10.05 -13.42
N ASP A 245 -11.42 10.69 -13.17
CA ASP A 245 -10.74 10.69 -11.88
C ASP A 245 -11.30 11.82 -10.99
N PRO A 246 -11.82 11.51 -9.78
CA PRO A 246 -12.46 12.49 -8.89
C PRO A 246 -11.48 13.48 -8.22
N TYR A 247 -10.17 13.20 -8.28
CA TYR A 247 -9.11 14.01 -7.69
C TYR A 247 -8.35 14.84 -8.75
N GLY A 248 -8.44 14.53 -10.03
CA GLY A 248 -7.90 15.39 -11.10
C GLY A 248 -7.46 14.63 -12.33
N SER A 249 -6.25 14.92 -12.82
CA SER A 249 -5.59 14.10 -13.85
C SER A 249 -4.09 14.33 -13.75
N TYR A 250 -3.32 13.26 -13.81
CA TYR A 250 -1.86 13.31 -13.95
C TYR A 250 -1.42 13.67 -15.37
N THR A 251 -2.20 13.35 -16.41
CA THR A 251 -1.75 13.54 -17.80
C THR A 251 -2.91 13.70 -18.82
N PRO A 252 -3.15 14.92 -19.35
CA PRO A 252 -2.46 16.17 -19.02
C PRO A 252 -2.75 16.58 -17.57
N THR A 253 -1.82 17.28 -16.93
CA THR A 253 -2.07 17.91 -15.63
C THR A 253 -3.19 18.93 -15.79
N VAL A 254 -4.31 18.69 -15.12
CA VAL A 254 -5.42 19.64 -15.00
C VAL A 254 -5.52 20.10 -13.56
N ARG A 255 -6.08 21.29 -13.33
CA ARG A 255 -6.16 21.92 -12.01
C ARG A 255 -7.07 21.16 -11.02
N GLY A 256 -6.56 20.07 -10.47
CA GLY A 256 -7.22 19.17 -9.52
C GLY A 256 -6.61 19.23 -8.12
N TYR A 257 -6.76 18.16 -7.36
CA TYR A 257 -6.08 17.91 -6.09
C TYR A 257 -4.58 17.68 -6.29
N TYR A 258 -4.18 16.91 -7.30
CA TYR A 258 -2.77 16.55 -7.57
C TYR A 258 -1.87 17.78 -7.86
N ASP A 259 -2.44 18.83 -8.44
CA ASP A 259 -1.77 20.07 -8.88
C ASP A 259 -1.74 21.17 -7.80
N ARG A 260 -2.44 20.99 -6.67
CA ARG A 260 -2.53 21.98 -5.58
C ARG A 260 -1.63 21.61 -4.41
N GLU A 261 -1.01 22.61 -3.80
CA GLU A 261 -0.30 22.42 -2.53
C GLU A 261 -1.22 21.97 -1.37
N SER A 262 -2.48 22.41 -1.34
CA SER A 262 -3.42 22.05 -0.25
C SER A 262 -3.68 20.54 -0.15
N THR A 263 -3.50 19.97 1.04
CA THR A 263 -4.01 18.64 1.41
C THR A 263 -5.52 18.67 1.65
N MET A 264 -6.16 17.50 1.76
CA MET A 264 -7.59 17.38 2.10
C MET A 264 -7.81 17.22 3.62
N PHE A 265 -6.82 16.64 4.30
CA PHE A 265 -6.75 16.51 5.75
C PHE A 265 -5.38 17.01 6.21
N ASP A 266 -5.28 17.45 7.47
CA ASP A 266 -4.01 17.91 8.03
C ASP A 266 -3.01 16.74 8.15
N PRO A 267 -1.72 16.93 7.80
CA PRO A 267 -0.71 15.89 7.96
C PRO A 267 -0.31 15.71 9.43
N LEU A 268 0.23 14.54 9.77
CA LEU A 268 0.74 14.22 11.11
C LEU A 268 1.93 15.10 11.55
N ALA A 269 2.70 15.58 10.56
CA ALA A 269 3.78 16.54 10.69
C ALA A 269 3.88 17.37 9.39
N THR A 270 4.32 18.61 9.49
CA THR A 270 4.58 19.50 8.34
C THR A 270 6.07 19.65 8.10
N ASP A 271 6.49 19.63 6.84
CA ASP A 271 7.89 19.74 6.45
C ASP A 271 7.98 20.58 5.15
N ASP A 272 8.83 21.61 5.17
CA ASP A 272 8.99 22.60 4.10
C ASP A 272 10.25 22.41 3.23
N ARG A 273 10.97 21.29 3.38
CA ARG A 273 12.16 20.96 2.57
C ARG A 273 11.83 20.74 1.09
N LEU A 274 10.59 20.40 0.75
CA LEU A 274 10.07 20.24 -0.60
C LEU A 274 8.64 20.80 -0.71
N GLY A 275 8.17 21.02 -1.94
CA GLY A 275 6.76 21.30 -2.19
C GLY A 275 5.86 20.16 -1.68
N THR A 276 4.66 20.49 -1.22
CA THR A 276 3.77 19.62 -0.44
C THR A 276 3.49 18.30 -1.16
N LYS A 277 3.33 18.35 -2.48
CA LYS A 277 3.09 17.19 -3.35
C LYS A 277 4.25 16.84 -4.28
N ALA A 278 5.47 17.30 -3.99
CA ALA A 278 6.66 16.79 -4.64
C ALA A 278 6.75 15.26 -4.45
N VAL A 279 7.02 14.52 -5.52
CA VAL A 279 7.13 13.06 -5.44
C VAL A 279 8.51 12.69 -4.92
N VAL A 280 8.54 11.86 -3.89
CA VAL A 280 9.76 11.26 -3.35
C VAL A 280 9.72 9.74 -3.51
N VAL A 281 10.89 9.13 -3.62
CA VAL A 281 11.10 7.69 -3.48
C VAL A 281 11.64 7.46 -2.08
N GLY A 282 10.85 6.83 -1.21
CA GLY A 282 11.19 6.55 0.17
C GLY A 282 11.62 5.10 0.39
N ALA A 283 12.51 4.87 1.35
CA ALA A 283 12.86 3.55 1.86
C ALA A 283 12.90 3.56 3.40
N ARG A 284 12.56 2.42 4.01
CA ARG A 284 12.50 2.23 5.46
C ARG A 284 13.13 0.91 5.87
N THR A 285 13.75 0.88 7.05
CA THR A 285 14.17 -0.36 7.73
C THR A 285 13.64 -0.32 9.17
N ALA A 286 14.08 -1.18 10.08
CA ALA A 286 13.77 -1.03 11.50
C ALA A 286 14.49 0.17 12.17
N ALA A 287 15.56 0.70 11.56
CA ALA A 287 16.39 1.75 12.14
C ALA A 287 15.93 3.19 11.79
N GLY A 288 15.02 3.36 10.82
CA GLY A 288 14.58 4.67 10.36
C GLY A 288 14.02 4.66 8.95
N ALA A 289 13.96 5.87 8.37
CA ALA A 289 13.47 6.14 7.02
C ALA A 289 14.39 7.13 6.30
N ALA A 290 14.48 7.00 4.98
CA ALA A 290 15.21 7.89 4.08
C ALA A 290 14.39 8.13 2.81
N ALA A 291 14.55 9.28 2.18
CA ALA A 291 13.92 9.60 0.90
C ALA A 291 14.88 10.33 -0.06
N VAL A 292 14.61 10.21 -1.35
CA VAL A 292 15.19 11.04 -2.41
C VAL A 292 14.06 11.69 -3.21
N SER A 293 14.21 12.95 -3.62
CA SER A 293 13.24 13.57 -4.53
C SER A 293 13.29 12.88 -5.90
N MET A 294 12.15 12.64 -6.53
CA MET A 294 12.13 11.95 -7.84
C MET A 294 12.75 12.82 -8.94
N GLU A 295 12.75 14.14 -8.78
CA GLU A 295 13.54 15.06 -9.63
C GLU A 295 15.05 14.79 -9.50
N ARG A 296 15.54 14.71 -8.26
CA ARG A 296 16.94 14.41 -7.95
C ARG A 296 17.37 13.04 -8.42
N LEU A 297 16.52 12.03 -8.22
CA LEU A 297 16.80 10.66 -8.65
C LEU A 297 16.89 10.58 -10.18
N ARG A 298 15.97 11.22 -10.92
CA ARG A 298 16.07 11.37 -12.38
C ARG A 298 17.34 12.10 -12.84
N ALA A 299 17.77 13.13 -12.11
CA ALA A 299 18.92 13.95 -12.47
C ALA A 299 20.28 13.28 -12.21
N ARG A 300 20.34 12.34 -11.26
CA ARG A 300 21.58 11.66 -10.81
C ARG A 300 21.65 10.19 -11.23
N GLY A 301 20.51 9.55 -11.46
CA GLY A 301 20.35 8.13 -11.77
C GLY A 301 20.61 7.19 -10.59
N VAL A 302 21.62 7.48 -9.76
CA VAL A 302 21.87 6.81 -8.47
C VAL A 302 22.09 7.88 -7.39
N VAL A 303 21.48 7.68 -6.22
CA VAL A 303 21.63 8.54 -5.03
C VAL A 303 21.76 7.66 -3.79
N ASP A 304 22.79 7.89 -3.00
CA ASP A 304 23.04 7.17 -1.75
C ASP A 304 22.43 7.90 -0.54
N ALA A 305 21.81 7.14 0.37
CA ALA A 305 21.39 7.60 1.68
C ALA A 305 21.89 6.65 2.80
N GLY A 306 22.24 7.22 3.94
CA GLY A 306 22.49 6.45 5.17
C GLY A 306 21.18 6.24 5.93
N LEU A 307 20.96 5.02 6.44
CA LEU A 307 19.78 4.64 7.22
C LEU A 307 20.19 3.64 8.31
N GLY A 308 20.57 4.17 9.48
CA GLY A 308 21.29 3.39 10.50
C GLY A 308 22.68 2.99 10.00
N ASP A 309 23.07 1.73 10.21
CA ASP A 309 24.32 1.16 9.67
C ASP A 309 24.20 0.78 8.17
N ASP A 310 23.00 0.80 7.60
CA ASP A 310 22.77 0.45 6.19
C ASP A 310 23.00 1.66 5.26
N ARG A 311 23.76 1.44 4.19
CA ARG A 311 23.77 2.31 3.00
C ARG A 311 22.66 1.85 2.05
N ILE A 312 21.78 2.76 1.69
CA ILE A 312 20.72 2.54 0.70
C ILE A 312 21.09 3.31 -0.58
N ALA A 313 21.25 2.59 -1.69
CA ALA A 313 21.32 3.22 -3.01
C ALA A 313 19.90 3.26 -3.60
N PHE A 314 19.39 4.46 -3.82
CA PHE A 314 18.23 4.72 -4.67
C PHE A 314 18.68 4.76 -6.12
N VAL A 315 17.91 4.12 -7.00
CA VAL A 315 18.26 3.89 -8.41
C VAL A 315 17.06 4.23 -9.29
N HIS A 316 17.29 5.02 -10.35
CA HIS A 316 16.27 5.33 -11.35
C HIS A 316 16.22 4.26 -12.45
N ASP A 317 15.05 3.64 -12.67
CA ASP A 317 14.78 2.98 -13.96
C ASP A 317 14.26 4.03 -14.93
N ALA A 318 15.10 4.49 -15.87
CA ALA A 318 14.70 5.50 -16.86
C ALA A 318 13.71 4.98 -17.93
N ALA A 319 13.59 3.67 -18.12
CA ALA A 319 12.63 3.07 -19.05
C ALA A 319 11.21 3.09 -18.47
N LEU A 320 11.07 2.74 -17.19
CA LEU A 320 9.81 2.78 -16.43
C LEU A 320 9.55 4.16 -15.79
N ASP A 321 10.57 4.99 -15.63
CA ASP A 321 10.55 6.24 -14.85
C ASP A 321 10.08 6.06 -13.40
N ALA A 322 10.67 5.05 -12.74
CA ALA A 322 10.36 4.64 -11.38
C ALA A 322 11.63 4.56 -10.51
N GLY A 323 11.47 4.59 -9.18
CA GLY A 323 12.56 4.45 -8.22
C GLY A 323 12.67 3.06 -7.58
N HIS A 324 13.89 2.52 -7.50
CA HIS A 324 14.21 1.30 -6.75
C HIS A 324 15.18 1.62 -5.60
N ALA A 325 15.18 0.79 -4.54
CA ALA A 325 16.10 0.92 -3.41
C ALA A 325 16.84 -0.40 -3.14
N TYR A 326 18.15 -0.32 -2.90
CA TYR A 326 19.00 -1.47 -2.61
C TYR A 326 19.87 -1.21 -1.39
N ARG A 327 20.04 -2.22 -0.54
CA ARG A 327 21.02 -2.20 0.53
C ARG A 327 22.40 -2.55 -0.02
N VAL A 328 23.30 -1.57 -0.07
CA VAL A 328 24.63 -1.72 -0.68
C VAL A 328 25.67 -2.06 0.39
N PRO A 329 26.49 -3.11 0.21
CA PRO A 329 27.58 -3.43 1.14
C PRO A 329 28.64 -2.31 1.24
N PRO A 330 29.34 -2.17 2.39
CA PRO A 330 30.45 -1.23 2.52
C PRO A 330 31.56 -1.47 1.49
N GLY A 331 32.10 -0.39 0.92
CA GLY A 331 33.22 -0.43 -0.03
C GLY A 331 32.84 -0.71 -1.49
N VAL A 332 31.60 -1.07 -1.78
CA VAL A 332 31.08 -1.28 -3.14
C VAL A 332 30.68 0.06 -3.77
N THR A 333 31.02 0.29 -5.04
CA THR A 333 30.64 1.48 -5.79
C THR A 333 29.42 1.20 -6.67
N VAL A 334 28.41 2.09 -6.60
CA VAL A 334 27.21 2.04 -7.45
C VAL A 334 27.06 3.38 -8.16
N GLU A 335 27.09 3.39 -9.48
CA GLU A 335 27.11 4.61 -10.30
C GLU A 335 26.11 4.54 -11.46
N SER A 336 25.49 5.67 -11.81
CA SER A 336 24.71 5.76 -13.03
C SER A 336 25.60 6.11 -14.23
N THR A 337 25.35 5.45 -15.36
CA THR A 337 25.88 5.79 -16.69
C THR A 337 24.72 5.96 -17.66
N THR A 338 24.95 6.58 -18.82
CA THR A 338 23.91 6.90 -19.82
C THR A 338 22.99 5.72 -20.15
N ASP A 339 23.52 4.50 -20.18
CA ASP A 339 22.82 3.30 -20.66
C ASP A 339 22.63 2.21 -19.58
N ALA A 340 23.07 2.43 -18.33
CA ALA A 340 23.09 1.40 -17.28
C ALA A 340 23.45 1.91 -15.89
N VAL A 341 23.16 1.10 -14.88
CA VAL A 341 23.80 1.18 -13.56
C VAL A 341 25.08 0.35 -13.58
N ARG A 342 26.13 0.85 -12.92
CA ARG A 342 27.42 0.19 -12.74
C ARG A 342 27.63 -0.19 -11.28
N VAL A 343 27.99 -1.44 -11.04
CA VAL A 343 28.38 -1.97 -9.73
C VAL A 343 29.83 -2.42 -9.83
N ASP A 344 30.75 -1.73 -9.17
CA ASP A 344 32.21 -1.93 -9.29
C ASP A 344 32.71 -2.03 -10.76
N GLY A 345 32.02 -1.34 -11.68
CA GLY A 345 32.26 -1.32 -13.12
C GLY A 345 31.45 -2.33 -13.95
N GLU A 346 30.87 -3.37 -13.35
CA GLU A 346 29.99 -4.33 -14.01
C GLU A 346 28.62 -3.71 -14.35
N ARG A 347 27.99 -4.13 -15.44
CA ARG A 347 26.74 -3.54 -15.96
C ARG A 347 25.51 -4.28 -15.43
N HIS A 348 24.65 -3.57 -14.70
CA HIS A 348 23.36 -4.10 -14.23
C HIS A 348 22.17 -3.31 -14.80
N ALA A 349 20.99 -3.94 -14.81
CA ALA A 349 19.72 -3.24 -15.04
C ALA A 349 19.24 -2.58 -13.73
N PRO A 350 18.56 -1.42 -13.77
CA PRO A 350 18.12 -0.70 -12.58
C PRO A 350 17.29 -1.51 -11.57
N ASP A 351 16.52 -2.48 -12.06
CA ASP A 351 15.65 -3.41 -11.32
C ASP A 351 16.35 -4.73 -10.90
N ALA A 352 17.62 -4.92 -11.27
CA ALA A 352 18.36 -6.17 -11.10
C ALA A 352 19.82 -5.97 -10.62
N LEU A 353 20.03 -5.07 -9.65
CA LEU A 353 21.31 -5.01 -8.92
C LEU A 353 21.49 -6.27 -8.04
N PRO A 354 22.72 -6.76 -7.82
CA PRO A 354 23.00 -8.02 -7.13
C PRO A 354 22.94 -7.88 -5.59
N PHE A 355 21.93 -7.18 -5.06
CA PHE A 355 21.82 -6.79 -3.66
C PHE A 355 20.46 -7.11 -3.05
N GLU A 356 20.39 -7.08 -1.71
CA GLU A 356 19.14 -7.12 -0.97
C GLU A 356 18.29 -5.88 -1.31
N ARG A 357 17.21 -6.09 -2.08
CA ARG A 357 16.27 -5.04 -2.46
C ARG A 357 15.48 -4.57 -1.24
N ARG A 358 15.31 -3.26 -1.09
CA ARG A 358 14.43 -2.64 -0.10
C ARG A 358 13.16 -2.21 -0.81
N HIS A 359 12.02 -2.32 -0.13
CA HIS A 359 10.76 -1.83 -0.68
C HIS A 359 10.83 -0.30 -0.82
N ALA A 360 10.84 0.17 -2.05
CA ALA A 360 10.78 1.58 -2.39
C ALA A 360 9.32 2.00 -2.48
N VAL A 361 8.98 3.12 -1.85
CA VAL A 361 7.61 3.66 -1.84
C VAL A 361 7.63 5.03 -2.46
N GLU A 362 6.99 5.18 -3.62
CA GLU A 362 6.70 6.49 -4.19
C GLU A 362 5.53 7.14 -3.43
N ALA A 363 5.72 8.40 -3.04
CA ALA A 363 4.77 9.15 -2.24
C ALA A 363 4.85 10.65 -2.50
N MET A 364 3.74 11.37 -2.28
CA MET A 364 3.76 12.82 -2.12
C MET A 364 4.48 13.20 -0.82
N TRP A 365 5.30 14.26 -0.85
CA TRP A 365 6.18 14.63 0.26
C TRP A 365 5.47 14.74 1.61
N PHE A 366 4.32 15.44 1.66
CA PHE A 366 3.57 15.60 2.91
C PHE A 366 3.17 14.26 3.56
N ALA A 367 2.91 13.23 2.75
CA ALA A 367 2.52 11.91 3.24
C ALA A 367 3.75 11.15 3.78
N TRP A 368 4.89 11.22 3.08
CA TRP A 368 6.13 10.60 3.54
C TRP A 368 6.66 11.29 4.80
N ALA A 369 6.87 12.60 4.78
CA ALA A 369 7.35 13.37 5.93
C ALA A 369 6.35 13.35 7.10
N GLY A 370 5.05 13.28 6.81
CA GLY A 370 4.02 13.12 7.82
C GLY A 370 4.14 11.79 8.59
N PHE A 371 4.49 10.68 7.94
CA PHE A 371 4.74 9.40 8.65
C PHE A 371 6.16 9.28 9.21
N TYR A 372 7.13 9.95 8.59
CA TYR A 372 8.55 9.86 8.88
C TYR A 372 9.18 11.25 9.04
N PRO A 373 8.86 12.02 10.10
CA PRO A 373 9.37 13.39 10.28
C PRO A 373 10.90 13.44 10.34
N GLU A 374 11.53 12.44 10.97
CA GLU A 374 12.99 12.31 11.07
C GLU A 374 13.64 11.72 9.80
N THR A 375 12.92 11.61 8.67
CA THR A 375 13.48 11.07 7.43
C THR A 375 14.68 11.89 6.97
N THR A 376 15.75 11.20 6.61
CA THR A 376 16.81 11.81 5.80
C THR A 376 16.25 12.10 4.40
N LEU A 377 16.78 13.13 3.74
CA LEU A 377 16.33 13.58 2.42
C LEU A 377 17.51 14.05 1.57
N ASP A 378 17.67 13.51 0.36
CA ASP A 378 18.46 14.11 -0.71
C ASP A 378 17.49 14.74 -1.73
N ALA A 379 17.54 16.08 -1.85
CA ALA A 379 16.54 16.89 -2.54
C ALA A 379 16.97 17.33 -3.95
#